data_AF-A0A848LUH6-F1
#
_entry.id   AF-A0A848LUH6-F1
#
_cell.length_a   1.000
_cell.length_b   1.000
_cell.length_c   1.000
_cell.angle_alpha   90.00
_cell.angle_beta   90.00
_cell.angle_gamma   90.00
#
_symmetry.space_group_name_H-M   'P 1'
#
loop_
_entity.id
_entity.type
_entity.pdbx_description
1 polymer ?
#
loop_
_entity_poly.entity_id
_entity_poly.type
_entity_poly.pdbx_seq_one_letter_code
_entity_poly.pdbx_strand_id
1 'polypeptide(L)'
;MKARLKAGLGVALRSLLVGGGTLGGSLVLSGLWLMVGLLIAGKATGARAGIGMMVTLVLTAATFLAGIAVVYRGMGRVFTVQKARLLGTGVYAVIALAVLATLGFMTVVAFNR
;
A
#
# COMPACT_ATOMS: atom_id res chain seq x y z
N MET A 1 33.34 12.59 -14.37
CA MET A 1 32.89 11.78 -13.20
C MET A 1 31.85 12.48 -12.31
N LYS A 2 32.07 13.73 -11.85
CA LYS A 2 31.14 14.48 -10.98
C LYS A 2 29.71 14.65 -11.54
N ALA A 3 29.54 14.82 -12.86
CA ALA A 3 28.23 14.99 -13.49
C ALA A 3 27.36 13.71 -13.46
N ARG A 4 27.96 12.52 -13.58
CA ARG A 4 27.24 11.23 -13.47
C ARG A 4 26.80 10.94 -12.04
N LEU A 5 27.58 11.36 -11.04
CA LEU A 5 27.22 11.25 -9.62
C LEU A 5 26.04 12.16 -9.24
N LYS A 6 26.01 13.42 -9.70
CA LYS A 6 24.86 14.32 -9.49
C LYS A 6 23.58 13.79 -10.16
N ALA A 7 23.69 13.24 -11.37
CA ALA A 7 22.55 12.63 -12.07
C ALA A 7 22.01 11.39 -11.33
N GLY A 8 22.89 10.51 -10.84
CA GLY A 8 22.49 9.34 -10.04
C GLY A 8 21.82 9.71 -8.71
N LEU A 9 22.28 10.79 -8.06
CA LEU A 9 21.71 11.27 -6.80
C LEU A 9 20.29 11.83 -6.98
N GLY A 10 20.04 12.62 -8.02
CA GLY A 10 18.71 13.16 -8.31
C GLY A 10 17.70 12.08 -8.69
N VAL A 11 18.16 11.06 -9.39
CA VAL A 11 17.37 9.88 -9.77
C VAL A 11 17.01 9.05 -8.52
N ALA A 12 17.99 8.75 -7.66
CA ALA A 12 17.76 8.06 -6.39
C ALA A 12 16.75 8.82 -5.50
N LEU A 13 16.94 10.12 -5.33
CA LEU A 13 16.04 10.97 -4.53
C LEU A 13 14.60 10.94 -5.08
N ARG A 14 14.42 11.01 -6.40
CA ARG A 14 13.10 10.94 -7.02
C ARG A 14 12.42 9.59 -6.78
N SER A 15 13.16 8.48 -6.87
CA SER A 15 12.58 7.17 -6.55
C SER A 15 12.24 7.00 -5.08
N LEU A 16 13.02 7.62 -4.18
CA LEU A 16 12.75 7.61 -2.75
C LEU A 16 11.50 8.44 -2.42
N LEU A 17 11.33 9.59 -3.08
CA LEU A 17 10.12 10.42 -2.96
C LEU A 17 8.88 9.74 -3.54
N VAL A 18 8.98 9.10 -4.71
CA VAL A 18 7.86 8.36 -5.31
C VAL A 18 7.53 7.14 -4.48
N GLY A 19 8.53 6.37 -4.05
CA GLY A 19 8.36 5.21 -3.18
C GLY A 19 7.71 5.59 -1.85
N GLY A 20 8.33 6.52 -1.12
CA GLY A 20 7.85 7.00 0.18
C GLY A 20 6.48 7.68 0.10
N GLY A 21 6.25 8.52 -0.91
CA GLY A 21 4.97 9.20 -1.11
C GLY A 21 3.84 8.23 -1.47
N THR A 22 4.13 7.21 -2.29
CA THR A 22 3.13 6.18 -2.63
C THR A 22 2.80 5.32 -1.41
N LEU A 23 3.82 4.95 -0.61
CA LEU A 23 3.64 4.16 0.61
C LEU A 23 2.82 4.93 1.65
N GLY A 24 3.18 6.19 1.91
CA GLY A 24 2.42 7.07 2.79
C GLY A 24 0.99 7.30 2.30
N GLY A 25 0.81 7.57 1.01
CA GLY A 25 -0.51 7.75 0.40
C GLY A 25 -1.38 6.49 0.48
N SER A 26 -0.83 5.32 0.20
CA SER A 26 -1.54 4.04 0.34
C SER A 26 -1.93 3.76 1.79
N LEU A 27 -1.09 4.07 2.77
CA LEU A 27 -1.43 3.92 4.19
C LEU A 27 -2.57 4.85 4.61
N VAL A 28 -2.53 6.12 4.21
CA VAL A 28 -3.58 7.10 4.52
C VAL A 28 -4.92 6.68 3.91
N LEU A 29 -4.93 6.32 2.62
CA LEU A 29 -6.15 5.86 1.94
C LEU A 29 -6.70 4.57 2.55
N SER A 30 -5.82 3.63 2.91
CA SER A 30 -6.23 2.40 3.61
C SER A 30 -6.84 2.69 4.98
N GLY A 31 -6.24 3.62 5.74
CA GLY A 31 -6.80 4.10 7.00
C GLY A 31 -8.19 4.73 6.85
N LEU A 32 -8.40 5.54 5.80
CA LEU A 32 -9.71 6.11 5.48
C LEU A 32 -10.74 5.03 5.15
N TRP A 33 -10.37 4.02 4.34
CA TRP A 33 -11.26 2.90 4.06
C TRP A 33 -11.64 2.13 5.32
N LEU A 34 -10.68 1.91 6.23
CA LEU A 34 -10.97 1.26 7.51
C LEU A 34 -11.91 2.08 8.39
N MET A 35 -11.73 3.41 8.47
CA MET A 35 -12.67 4.25 9.20
C MET A 35 -14.08 4.15 8.61
N VAL A 36 -14.22 4.16 7.29
CA VAL A 36 -15.52 3.96 6.61
C VAL A 36 -16.09 2.59 6.94
N GLY A 37 -15.27 1.53 6.91
CA GLY A 37 -15.68 0.16 7.22
C GLY A 37 -16.15 0.00 8.66
N LEU A 38 -15.44 0.60 9.60
CA LEU A 38 -15.79 0.63 11.02
C LEU A 38 -17.05 1.45 11.29
N LEU A 39 -17.26 2.57 10.58
CA LEU A 39 -18.50 3.35 10.69
C LEU A 39 -19.72 2.58 10.20
N ILE A 40 -19.55 1.82 9.10
CA ILE A 40 -20.60 0.93 8.59
C ILE A 40 -20.84 -0.21 9.58
N ALA A 41 -19.77 -0.82 10.10
CA ALA A 41 -19.85 -1.91 11.06
C ALA A 41 -20.39 -1.48 12.44
N GLY A 42 -20.19 -0.23 12.85
CA GLY A 42 -20.76 0.32 14.09
C GLY A 42 -22.25 0.67 13.97
N LYS A 43 -22.74 0.90 12.75
CA LYS A 43 -24.17 1.18 12.47
C LYS A 43 -24.96 -0.06 12.05
N ALA A 44 -24.31 -1.12 11.61
CA ALA A 44 -24.91 -2.36 11.18
C ALA A 44 -24.52 -3.49 12.14
N THR A 45 -25.45 -4.39 12.49
CA THR A 45 -25.13 -5.60 13.28
C THR A 45 -25.19 -6.85 12.39
N GLY A 46 -24.36 -7.85 12.71
CA GLY A 46 -24.33 -9.15 12.00
C GLY A 46 -23.82 -9.07 10.55
N ALA A 47 -24.45 -9.83 9.64
CA ALA A 47 -23.95 -10.06 8.27
C ALA A 47 -23.68 -8.77 7.45
N ARG A 48 -24.43 -7.68 7.70
CA ARG A 48 -24.24 -6.41 6.99
C ARG A 48 -22.95 -5.68 7.38
N ALA A 49 -22.50 -5.83 8.63
CA ALA A 49 -21.23 -5.29 9.07
C ALA A 49 -20.05 -6.10 8.49
N GLY A 50 -20.20 -7.43 8.41
CA GLY A 50 -19.23 -8.29 7.74
C GLY A 50 -19.04 -7.94 6.26
N ILE A 51 -20.12 -7.64 5.54
CA ILE A 51 -20.05 -7.19 4.13
C ILE A 51 -19.33 -5.83 4.01
N GLY A 52 -19.64 -4.86 4.88
CA GLY A 52 -18.97 -3.55 4.89
C GLY A 52 -17.46 -3.63 5.15
N MET A 53 -17.06 -4.55 6.02
CA MET A 53 -15.65 -4.80 6.33
C MET A 53 -14.94 -5.60 5.22
N MET A 54 -15.61 -6.54 4.57
CA MET A 54 -15.10 -7.22 3.36
C MET A 54 -14.83 -6.22 2.23
N VAL A 55 -15.76 -5.30 1.96
CA VAL A 55 -15.59 -4.27 0.92
C VAL A 55 -14.38 -3.38 1.23
N THR A 56 -14.18 -3.00 2.49
CA THR A 56 -13.07 -2.13 2.87
C THR A 56 -11.71 -2.83 2.84
N LEU A 57 -11.66 -4.13 3.14
CA LEU A 57 -10.47 -4.95 2.89
C LEU A 57 -10.14 -5.02 1.39
N VAL A 58 -11.15 -5.22 0.53
CA VAL A 58 -10.96 -5.26 -0.93
C VAL A 58 -10.46 -3.91 -1.46
N LEU A 59 -11.04 -2.80 -1.02
CA LEU A 59 -10.61 -1.45 -1.41
C LEU A 59 -9.18 -1.15 -0.91
N THR A 60 -8.86 -1.56 0.32
CA THR A 60 -7.50 -1.46 0.86
C THR A 60 -6.51 -2.25 0.00
N ALA A 61 -6.84 -3.48 -0.38
CA ALA A 61 -6.01 -4.31 -1.24
C ALA A 61 -5.80 -3.67 -2.63
N ALA A 62 -6.87 -3.13 -3.23
CA ALA A 62 -6.80 -2.42 -4.51
C ALA A 62 -5.89 -1.17 -4.42
N THR A 63 -5.94 -0.45 -3.30
CA THR A 63 -5.11 0.74 -3.06
C THR A 63 -3.62 0.38 -3.00
N PHE A 64 -3.28 -0.73 -2.35
CA PHE A 64 -1.90 -1.22 -2.33
C PHE A 64 -1.44 -1.77 -3.68
N LEU A 65 -2.30 -2.48 -4.42
CA LEU A 65 -1.99 -2.96 -5.77
C LEU A 65 -1.72 -1.80 -6.73
N ALA A 66 -2.52 -0.74 -6.68
CA ALA A 66 -2.29 0.49 -7.43
C ALA A 66 -0.95 1.14 -7.03
N GLY A 67 -0.65 1.18 -5.72
CA GLY A 67 0.63 1.65 -5.20
C GLY A 67 1.83 0.84 -5.74
N ILE A 68 1.74 -0.49 -5.77
CA ILE A 68 2.76 -1.36 -6.36
C ILE A 68 2.98 -1.03 -7.83
N ALA A 69 1.91 -0.82 -8.61
CA ALA A 69 2.02 -0.46 -10.03
C ALA A 69 2.70 0.91 -10.23
N VAL A 70 2.38 1.90 -9.38
CA VAL A 70 3.01 3.22 -9.39
C VAL A 70 4.49 3.13 -9.02
N VAL A 71 4.85 2.41 -7.95
CA VAL A 71 6.24 2.19 -7.54
C VAL A 71 7.00 1.43 -8.62
N TYR A 72 6.42 0.37 -9.20
CA TYR A 72 7.04 -0.40 -10.28
C TYR A 72 7.30 0.44 -11.52
N ARG A 73 6.34 1.28 -11.96
CA ARG A 73 6.51 2.18 -13.11
C ARG A 73 7.46 3.33 -12.80
N GLY A 74 7.39 3.90 -11.59
CA GLY A 74 8.25 4.98 -11.12
C GLY A 74 9.71 4.55 -11.02
N MET A 75 9.97 3.37 -10.46
CA MET A 75 11.30 2.77 -10.39
C MET A 75 11.83 2.34 -11.76
N GLY A 76 10.96 1.91 -12.68
CA GLY A 76 11.34 1.56 -14.06
C GLY A 76 11.90 2.72 -14.87
N ARG A 77 11.62 3.98 -14.49
CA ARG A 77 12.22 5.18 -15.11
C ARG A 77 13.54 5.60 -14.47
N VAL A 78 13.92 4.98 -13.35
CA VAL A 78 15.01 5.42 -12.46
C VAL A 78 16.14 4.39 -12.43
N PHE A 79 15.81 3.11 -12.29
CA PHE A 79 16.79 2.03 -12.20
C PHE A 79 16.88 1.27 -13.52
N THR A 80 18.04 1.34 -14.17
CA THR A 80 18.39 0.46 -15.31
C THR A 80 18.63 -0.98 -14.86
N VAL A 81 18.80 -1.21 -13.55
CA VAL A 81 19.06 -2.54 -12.97
C VAL A 81 17.76 -3.19 -12.50
N GLN A 82 17.34 -4.22 -13.23
CA GLN A 82 16.09 -4.96 -13.02
C GLN A 82 15.98 -5.57 -11.60
N LYS A 83 17.10 -5.97 -10.98
CA LYS A 83 17.15 -6.52 -9.62
C LYS A 83 16.76 -5.51 -8.53
N ALA A 84 17.22 -4.25 -8.65
CA ALA A 84 16.88 -3.19 -7.68
C ALA A 84 15.39 -2.81 -7.76
N ARG A 85 14.83 -2.83 -8.97
CA ARG A 85 13.39 -2.62 -9.21
C ARG A 85 12.55 -3.68 -8.52
N LEU A 86 12.89 -4.96 -8.71
CA LEU A 86 12.20 -6.09 -8.10
C LEU A 86 12.27 -6.04 -6.56
N LEU A 87 13.44 -5.71 -6.00
CA LEU A 87 13.61 -5.55 -4.55
C LEU A 87 12.71 -4.45 -3.97
N GLY A 88 12.69 -3.25 -4.56
CA GLY A 88 11.86 -2.15 -4.05
C GLY A 88 10.36 -2.43 -4.12
N THR A 89 9.87 -3.00 -5.22
CA THR A 89 8.48 -3.42 -5.32
C THR A 89 8.15 -4.64 -4.46
N GLY A 90 9.12 -5.54 -4.26
CA GLY A 90 8.97 -6.70 -3.39
C GLY A 90 8.80 -6.29 -1.93
N VAL A 91 9.64 -5.37 -1.44
CA VAL A 91 9.50 -4.81 -0.08
C VAL A 91 8.14 -4.13 0.10
N TYR A 92 7.70 -3.34 -0.89
CA TYR A 92 6.38 -2.73 -0.86
C TYR A 92 5.25 -3.76 -0.80
N ALA A 93 5.35 -4.82 -1.62
CA ALA A 93 4.36 -5.90 -1.63
C ALA A 93 4.32 -6.67 -0.30
N VAL A 94 5.47 -6.90 0.34
CA VAL A 94 5.53 -7.52 1.67
C VAL A 94 4.85 -6.64 2.72
N ILE A 95 5.10 -5.33 2.71
CA ILE A 95 4.43 -4.39 3.62
C ILE A 95 2.92 -4.39 3.36
N ALA A 96 2.50 -4.34 2.11
CA ALA A 96 1.09 -4.41 1.73
C ALA A 96 0.42 -5.69 2.25
N LEU A 97 1.07 -6.85 2.10
CA LEU A 97 0.58 -8.12 2.60
C LEU A 97 0.50 -8.15 4.13
N ALA A 98 1.50 -7.63 4.83
CA ALA A 98 1.51 -7.55 6.29
C ALA A 98 0.36 -6.66 6.81
N VAL A 99 0.12 -5.51 6.16
CA VAL A 99 -1.01 -4.62 6.48
C VAL A 99 -2.33 -5.34 6.24
N LEU A 100 -2.52 -5.96 5.06
CA LEU A 100 -3.75 -6.71 4.75
C LEU A 100 -4.00 -7.87 5.72
N ALA A 101 -2.96 -8.62 6.09
CA ALA A 101 -3.06 -9.72 7.06
C ALA A 101 -3.46 -9.20 8.45
N THR A 102 -2.86 -8.10 8.90
CA THR A 102 -3.19 -7.48 10.19
C THR A 102 -4.65 -7.00 10.21
N LEU A 103 -5.10 -6.35 9.13
CA LEU A 103 -6.48 -5.89 9.00
C LEU A 103 -7.48 -7.03 8.90
N GLY A 104 -7.15 -8.08 8.14
CA GLY A 104 -7.95 -9.30 8.06
C GLY A 104 -8.10 -9.96 9.44
N PHE A 105 -7.01 -10.07 10.20
CA PHE A 105 -7.05 -10.61 11.56
C PHE A 105 -7.93 -9.77 12.49
N MET A 106 -7.74 -8.44 12.52
CA MET A 106 -8.58 -7.53 13.33
C MET A 106 -10.06 -7.64 12.97
N THR A 107 -10.37 -7.79 11.67
CA THR A 107 -11.73 -7.99 11.17
C THR A 107 -12.34 -9.28 11.71
N VAL A 108 -11.62 -10.40 11.61
CA VAL A 108 -12.06 -11.69 12.15
C VAL A 108 -12.30 -11.59 13.65
N VAL A 109 -11.35 -11.02 14.40
CA VAL A 109 -11.46 -10.82 15.86
C VAL A 109 -12.64 -9.93 16.24
N ALA A 110 -13.03 -8.96 15.40
CA ALA A 110 -14.16 -8.08 15.67
C ALA A 110 -15.52 -8.77 15.45
N PHE A 111 -15.61 -9.71 14.51
CA PHE A 111 -16.86 -10.41 14.16
C PHE A 111 -17.06 -11.77 14.81
N ASN A 112 -16.03 -12.33 15.45
CA ASN A 112 -16.12 -13.58 16.23
C ASN A 112 -16.43 -13.34 17.72
N ARG A 113 -16.84 -12.13 18.11
CA ARG A 113 -17.32 -11.76 19.45
C ARG A 113 -18.82 -11.58 19.42
#